data_AF-X1F209-F1
#
_entry.id   AF-X1F209-F1
#
_cell.length_a   1.000
_cell.length_b   1.000
_cell.length_c   1.000
_cell.angle_alpha   90.00
_cell.angle_beta   90.00
_cell.angle_gamma   90.00
#
_symmetry.space_group_name_H-M   'P 1'
#
loop_
_entity.id
_entity.type
_entity.pdbx_description
1 polymer ?
#
loop_
_entity_poly.entity_id
_entity_poly.type
_entity_poly.pdbx_seq_one_letter_code
_entity_poly.pdbx_strand_id
1 'polypeptide(L)'
;MTTEKQVEKGISEIVGALSDPIIVFPGGWGDTLPDWLKNAITLERLAMNMRALKGAEMTGTDAEACAYLYTACLTQPMGHDWTQIYLYIATQTYRRWGKNEMPTDIAVDKLDDEQMRDLNRLKAW
;
A
#
# COMPACT_ATOMS: atom_id res chain seq x y z
N MET A 1 -5.66 3.96 33.39
CA MET A 1 -6.21 2.60 33.37
C MET A 1 -6.81 2.39 32.00
N THR A 2 -6.24 1.49 31.19
CA THR A 2 -6.73 1.18 29.85
C THR A 2 -8.08 0.50 29.96
N THR A 3 -9.08 0.94 29.20
CA THR A 3 -10.43 0.34 29.27
C THR A 3 -10.48 -0.96 28.48
N GLU A 4 -11.40 -1.88 28.81
CA GLU A 4 -11.60 -3.12 28.05
C GLU A 4 -11.80 -2.83 26.55
N LYS A 5 -12.61 -1.81 26.23
CA LYS A 5 -12.82 -1.34 24.84
C LYS A 5 -11.54 -0.91 24.13
N GLN A 6 -10.60 -0.29 24.84
CA GLN A 6 -9.31 0.11 24.26
C GLN A 6 -8.44 -1.11 23.97
N VAL A 7 -8.48 -2.13 24.83
CA VAL A 7 -7.76 -3.38 24.64
C VAL A 7 -8.36 -4.17 23.46
N GLU A 8 -9.68 -4.31 23.39
CA GLU A 8 -10.38 -4.97 22.29
C GLU A 8 -10.07 -4.30 20.93
N LYS A 9 -10.11 -2.96 20.89
CA LYS A 9 -9.75 -2.20 19.67
C LYS A 9 -8.31 -2.49 19.24
N GLY A 10 -7.36 -2.46 20.17
CA GLY A 10 -5.95 -2.75 19.87
C GLY A 10 -5.74 -4.17 19.34
N ILE A 11 -6.42 -5.16 19.92
CA ILE A 11 -6.40 -6.55 19.41
C ILE A 11 -6.99 -6.61 18.00
N SER A 12 -8.14 -5.97 17.77
CA SER A 12 -8.78 -5.94 16.46
C SER A 12 -7.90 -5.33 15.38
N GLU A 13 -7.20 -4.24 15.67
CA GLU A 13 -6.27 -3.59 14.73
C GLU A 13 -5.07 -4.49 14.38
N ILE A 14 -4.51 -5.19 15.37
CA ILE A 14 -3.41 -6.14 15.15
C ILE A 14 -3.88 -7.34 14.32
N VAL A 15 -5.03 -7.92 14.67
CA VAL A 15 -5.63 -9.02 13.91
C VAL A 15 -5.90 -8.57 12.48
N GLY A 16 -6.50 -7.40 12.29
CA GLY A 16 -6.79 -6.86 10.96
C GLY A 16 -5.52 -6.70 10.11
N ALA A 17 -4.43 -6.18 10.70
CA ALA A 17 -3.15 -6.08 10.00
C ALA A 17 -2.60 -7.44 9.51
N LEU A 18 -2.87 -8.52 10.23
CA LEU A 18 -2.36 -9.87 9.95
C LEU A 18 -3.28 -10.71 9.07
N SER A 19 -4.60 -10.54 9.19
CA SER A 19 -5.58 -11.45 8.59
C SER A 19 -6.57 -10.80 7.64
N ASP A 20 -6.71 -9.47 7.63
CA ASP A 20 -7.63 -8.84 6.69
C ASP A 20 -7.17 -9.10 5.26
N PRO A 21 -8.08 -9.37 4.32
CA PRO A 21 -7.74 -9.59 2.93
C PRO A 21 -6.88 -8.44 2.36
N ILE A 22 -5.92 -8.78 1.51
CA ILE A 22 -5.23 -7.79 0.69
C ILE A 22 -6.19 -7.35 -0.40
N ILE A 23 -6.53 -6.06 -0.42
CA ILE A 23 -7.43 -5.52 -1.42
C ILE A 23 -6.65 -5.29 -2.71
N VAL A 24 -7.12 -5.90 -3.79
CA VAL A 24 -6.53 -5.81 -5.13
C VAL A 24 -7.58 -5.40 -6.15
N PHE A 25 -7.15 -4.90 -7.31
CA PHE A 25 -8.07 -4.64 -8.42
C PHE A 25 -8.78 -5.93 -8.86
N PRO A 26 -10.11 -5.92 -9.08
CA PRO A 26 -10.85 -7.09 -9.51
C PRO A 26 -10.45 -7.49 -10.93
N GLY A 27 -9.80 -8.65 -11.07
CA GLY A 27 -9.36 -9.14 -12.38
C GLY A 27 -8.64 -10.49 -12.38
N GLY A 28 -8.65 -11.21 -11.25
CA GLY A 28 -8.06 -12.55 -11.15
C GLY A 28 -6.55 -12.59 -10.89
N TRP A 29 -5.88 -11.45 -10.71
CA TRP A 29 -4.43 -11.36 -10.51
C TRP A 29 -3.97 -11.32 -9.04
N GLY A 30 -4.89 -11.44 -8.07
CA GLY A 30 -4.54 -11.37 -6.64
C GLY A 30 -3.52 -12.42 -6.21
N ASP A 31 -3.63 -13.64 -6.76
CA ASP A 31 -2.73 -14.75 -6.44
C ASP A 31 -1.32 -14.60 -7.04
N THR A 32 -1.14 -13.68 -8.01
CA THR A 32 0.18 -13.43 -8.63
C THR A 32 1.02 -12.40 -7.88
N LEU A 33 0.49 -11.83 -6.78
CA LEU A 33 1.26 -10.93 -5.93
C LEU A 33 2.51 -11.63 -5.38
N PRO A 34 3.71 -11.01 -5.54
CA PRO A 34 4.94 -11.54 -4.95
C PRO A 34 4.86 -11.64 -3.43
N ASP A 35 5.42 -12.70 -2.85
CA ASP A 35 5.37 -12.92 -1.40
C ASP A 35 6.06 -11.82 -0.60
N TRP A 36 7.13 -11.21 -1.13
CA TRP A 36 7.78 -10.08 -0.48
C TRP A 36 6.83 -8.87 -0.35
N LEU A 37 5.94 -8.66 -1.32
CA LEU A 37 4.98 -7.56 -1.30
C LEU A 37 3.84 -7.83 -0.31
N LYS A 38 3.37 -9.08 -0.22
CA LYS A 38 2.41 -9.52 0.81
C LYS A 38 2.97 -9.27 2.21
N ASN A 39 4.24 -9.64 2.44
CA ASN A 39 4.93 -9.39 3.71
C ASN A 39 5.09 -7.89 3.99
N ALA A 40 5.44 -7.09 2.98
CA ALA A 40 5.53 -5.64 3.11
C ALA A 40 4.20 -5.01 3.52
N ILE A 41 3.08 -5.45 2.94
CA ILE A 41 1.72 -4.99 3.31
C ILE A 41 1.44 -5.25 4.78
N THR A 42 1.68 -6.47 5.27
CA THR A 42 1.48 -6.79 6.69
C THR A 42 2.31 -5.89 7.61
N LEU A 43 3.58 -5.66 7.27
CA LEU A 43 4.46 -4.79 8.07
C LEU A 43 4.05 -3.32 8.01
N GLU A 44 3.60 -2.83 6.85
CA GLU A 44 3.11 -1.46 6.72
C GLU A 44 1.79 -1.23 7.45
N ARG A 45 0.87 -2.20 7.44
CA ARG A 45 -0.38 -2.14 8.24
C ARG A 45 -0.08 -2.03 9.73
N LEU A 46 0.84 -2.85 10.25
CA LEU A 46 1.30 -2.76 11.64
C LEU A 46 1.94 -1.39 11.94
N ALA A 47 2.76 -0.86 11.03
CA ALA A 47 3.34 0.47 11.18
C ALA A 47 2.27 1.58 11.17
N MET A 48 1.22 1.44 10.36
CA MET A 48 0.09 2.37 10.33
C MET A 48 -0.73 2.33 11.62
N ASN A 49 -1.01 1.15 12.18
CA ASN A 49 -1.61 1.04 13.51
C ASN A 49 -0.79 1.80 14.56
N MET A 50 0.54 1.64 14.55
CA MET A 50 1.44 2.35 15.47
C MET A 50 1.42 3.88 15.27
N ARG A 51 1.20 4.36 14.04
CA ARG A 51 1.04 5.79 13.73
C ARG A 51 -0.33 6.31 14.18
N ALA A 52 -1.38 5.53 13.97
CA ALA A 52 -2.74 5.87 14.39
C ALA A 52 -2.85 5.98 15.92
N LEU A 53 -2.15 5.10 16.66
CA LEU A 53 -2.01 5.21 18.13
C LEU A 53 -1.37 6.53 18.58
N LYS A 54 -0.56 7.15 17.72
CA LYS A 54 0.08 8.46 17.95
C LYS A 54 -0.74 9.63 17.41
N GLY A 55 -1.97 9.39 16.94
CA GLY A 55 -2.88 10.42 16.43
C GLY A 55 -2.76 10.73 14.95
N ALA A 56 -2.02 9.93 14.17
CA ALA A 56 -2.04 10.05 12.71
C ALA A 56 -3.37 9.55 12.13
N GLU A 57 -3.79 10.12 11.00
CA GLU A 57 -4.93 9.62 10.25
C GLU A 57 -4.64 8.25 9.64
N MET A 58 -5.61 7.34 9.74
CA MET A 58 -5.50 6.02 9.15
C MET A 58 -5.69 6.12 7.63
N THR A 59 -4.78 5.52 6.87
CA THR A 59 -4.81 5.47 5.41
C THR A 59 -4.32 4.11 4.95
N GLY A 60 -4.66 3.73 3.72
CA GLY A 60 -4.01 2.64 3.01
C GLY A 60 -2.51 2.85 2.92
N THR A 61 -1.77 1.75 2.83
CA THR A 61 -0.30 1.77 2.80
C THR A 61 0.26 1.90 1.38
N ASP A 62 1.55 2.24 1.24
CA ASP A 62 2.18 2.32 -0.09
C ASP A 62 2.27 0.92 -0.72
N ALA A 63 2.55 -0.10 0.09
CA ALA A 63 2.59 -1.49 -0.36
C ALA A 63 1.19 -1.99 -0.83
N GLU A 64 0.11 -1.57 -0.17
CA GLU A 64 -1.26 -1.91 -0.60
C GLU A 64 -1.65 -1.19 -1.89
N ALA A 65 -1.36 0.10 -2.00
CA ALA A 65 -1.58 0.83 -3.25
C ALA A 65 -0.73 0.25 -4.39
N CYS A 66 0.50 -0.20 -4.11
CA CYS A 66 1.34 -0.91 -5.07
C CYS A 66 0.69 -2.21 -5.54
N ALA A 67 0.17 -3.02 -4.63
CA ALA A 67 -0.50 -4.28 -4.96
C ALA A 67 -1.77 -4.05 -5.79
N TYR A 68 -2.57 -3.05 -5.43
CA TYR A 68 -3.78 -2.68 -6.17
C TYR A 68 -3.46 -2.25 -7.61
N LEU A 69 -2.50 -1.34 -7.78
CA LEU A 69 -2.10 -0.84 -9.11
C LEU A 69 -1.37 -1.89 -9.94
N TYR A 70 -0.60 -2.78 -9.31
CA TYR A 70 0.00 -3.95 -9.96
C TYR A 70 -1.07 -4.85 -10.58
N THR A 71 -2.13 -5.19 -9.86
CA THR A 71 -3.18 -6.04 -10.44
C THR A 71 -4.04 -5.27 -11.44
N ALA A 72 -4.23 -3.97 -11.25
CA ALA A 72 -4.97 -3.13 -12.20
C ALA A 72 -4.30 -3.09 -13.58
N CYS A 73 -2.97 -2.91 -13.63
CA CYS A 73 -2.24 -2.80 -14.90
C CYS A 73 -2.14 -4.13 -15.66
N LEU A 74 -2.27 -5.26 -14.96
CA LEU A 74 -2.39 -6.58 -15.58
C LEU A 74 -3.79 -6.85 -16.15
N THR A 75 -4.82 -6.20 -15.62
CA THR A 75 -6.20 -6.33 -16.12
C THR A 75 -6.47 -5.41 -17.30
N GLN A 76 -5.96 -4.19 -17.27
CA GLN A 76 -6.21 -3.19 -18.31
C GLN A 76 -5.07 -2.18 -18.44
N PRO A 77 -4.90 -1.57 -19.64
CA PRO A 77 -3.97 -0.48 -19.81
C PRO A 77 -4.32 0.69 -18.89
N MET A 78 -3.32 1.23 -18.18
CA MET A 78 -3.46 2.45 -17.39
C MET A 78 -3.13 3.68 -18.24
N GLY A 79 -3.81 4.79 -17.97
CA GLY A 79 -3.44 6.09 -18.54
C GLY A 79 -2.06 6.56 -18.05
N HIS A 80 -1.55 7.62 -18.67
CA HIS A 80 -0.22 8.16 -18.35
C HIS A 80 -0.05 8.45 -16.85
N ASP A 81 -0.98 9.19 -16.24
CA ASP A 81 -0.82 9.64 -14.85
C ASP A 81 -0.88 8.48 -13.86
N TRP A 82 -1.80 7.53 -14.06
CA TRP A 82 -1.85 6.31 -13.24
C TRP A 82 -0.63 5.40 -13.45
N THR A 83 -0.03 5.41 -14.63
CA THR A 83 1.24 4.73 -14.88
C THR A 83 2.37 5.39 -14.10
N GLN A 84 2.45 6.72 -14.08
CA GLN A 84 3.43 7.47 -13.27
C GLN A 84 3.24 7.20 -11.77
N ILE A 85 2.00 7.23 -11.28
CA ILE A 85 1.67 6.91 -9.89
C ILE A 85 2.11 5.48 -9.54
N TYR A 86 1.81 4.51 -10.40
CA TYR A 86 2.21 3.13 -10.19
C TYR A 86 3.74 2.97 -10.13
N LEU A 87 4.46 3.53 -11.10
CA LEU A 87 5.93 3.46 -11.14
C LEU A 87 6.56 4.17 -9.93
N TYR A 88 5.99 5.30 -9.50
CA TYR A 88 6.43 6.00 -8.30
C TYR A 88 6.27 5.12 -7.06
N ILE A 89 5.07 4.59 -6.82
CA ILE A 89 4.80 3.78 -5.64
C ILE A 89 5.56 2.45 -5.66
N ALA A 90 5.68 1.82 -6.83
CA ALA A 90 6.52 0.64 -7.00
C ALA A 90 7.96 0.98 -6.66
N THR A 91 8.46 2.14 -7.08
CA THR A 91 9.81 2.62 -6.75
C THR A 91 10.01 2.83 -5.26
N GLN A 92 9.09 3.52 -4.59
CA GLN A 92 9.19 3.75 -3.13
C GLN A 92 9.10 2.43 -2.35
N THR A 93 8.13 1.57 -2.71
CA THR A 93 7.90 0.28 -2.04
C THR A 93 9.09 -0.66 -2.25
N TYR A 94 9.62 -0.73 -3.48
CA TYR A 94 10.76 -1.58 -3.80
C TYR A 94 12.04 -1.06 -3.13
N ARG A 95 12.30 0.24 -3.06
CA ARG A 95 13.45 0.76 -2.30
C ARG A 95 13.35 0.49 -0.81
N ARG A 96 12.13 0.51 -0.26
CA ARG A 96 11.89 0.27 1.17
C ARG A 96 12.00 -1.21 1.55
N TRP A 97 11.51 -2.11 0.70
CA TRP A 97 11.35 -3.54 1.04
C TRP A 97 11.99 -4.51 0.05
N GLY A 98 12.15 -4.10 -1.20
CA GLY A 98 12.87 -4.82 -2.24
C GLY A 98 14.37 -4.69 -1.99
N LYS A 99 15.06 -5.83 -1.88
CA LYS A 99 16.48 -5.89 -1.50
C LYS A 99 17.45 -5.36 -2.58
N ASN A 100 16.94 -4.72 -3.63
CA ASN A 100 17.67 -4.24 -4.82
C ASN A 100 17.19 -2.85 -5.25
N GLU A 101 17.96 -2.17 -6.10
CA GLU A 101 17.56 -0.91 -6.72
C GLU A 101 16.58 -1.13 -7.88
N MET A 102 15.59 -0.23 -8.01
CA MET A 102 14.75 -0.19 -9.21
C MET A 102 15.58 0.25 -10.41
N PRO A 103 15.39 -0.38 -11.59
CA PRO A 103 16.03 0.07 -12.82
C PRO A 103 15.74 1.54 -13.11
N THR A 104 16.79 2.30 -13.43
CA THR A 104 16.73 3.78 -13.56
C THR A 104 15.85 4.26 -14.70
N ASP A 105 15.61 3.42 -15.70
CA ASP A 105 14.77 3.69 -16.87
C ASP A 105 13.28 3.71 -16.56
N ILE A 106 12.86 3.05 -15.47
CA ILE A 106 11.45 3.00 -15.04
C ILE A 106 11.22 3.60 -13.65
N ALA A 107 12.29 3.96 -12.94
CA ALA A 107 12.20 4.57 -11.63
C ALA A 107 11.57 5.96 -11.71
N VAL A 108 10.55 6.20 -10.88
CA VAL A 108 9.91 7.51 -10.76
C VAL A 108 10.09 8.00 -9.33
N ASP A 109 10.79 9.12 -9.19
CA ASP A 109 11.19 9.68 -7.90
C ASP A 109 10.22 10.73 -7.35
N LYS A 110 9.40 11.33 -8.22
CA LYS A 110 8.50 12.41 -7.87
C LYS A 110 7.23 12.32 -8.70
N LEU A 111 6.13 12.71 -8.07
CA LEU A 111 4.86 12.98 -8.71
C LEU A 111 4.63 14.49 -8.73
N ASP A 112 3.83 14.97 -9.68
CA ASP A 112 3.26 16.30 -9.59
C ASP A 112 2.14 16.36 -8.53
N ASP A 113 1.62 17.57 -8.28
CA ASP A 113 0.61 17.81 -7.24
C ASP A 113 -0.72 17.09 -7.53
N GLU A 114 -1.08 16.93 -8.81
CA GLU A 114 -2.32 16.28 -9.22
C GLU A 114 -2.22 14.77 -9.04
N GLN A 115 -1.12 14.16 -9.51
CA GLN A 115 -0.80 12.76 -9.32
C GLN A 115 -0.68 12.40 -7.84
N MET A 116 -0.06 13.26 -7.03
CA MET A 116 0.04 13.06 -5.58
C MET A 116 -1.34 13.13 -4.91
N ARG A 117 -2.21 14.05 -5.35
CA ARG A 117 -3.59 14.16 -4.85
C ARG A 117 -4.40 12.91 -5.20
N ASP A 118 -4.28 12.40 -6.42
CA ASP A 118 -4.96 11.17 -6.86
C ASP A 118 -4.43 9.94 -6.11
N LEU A 119 -3.13 9.87 -5.85
CA LEU A 119 -2.56 8.82 -5.02
C LEU A 119 -3.10 8.86 -3.58
N ASN A 120 -3.15 10.04 -2.96
CA ASN A 120 -3.70 10.18 -1.61
C ASN A 120 -5.19 9.78 -1.58
N ARG A 121 -5.94 10.12 -2.63
CA ARG A 121 -7.34 9.70 -2.78
C ARG A 121 -7.47 8.18 -2.95
N LEU A 122 -6.58 7.53 -3.69
CA LEU A 122 -6.55 6.06 -3.79
C LEU A 122 -6.37 5.39 -2.42
N LYS A 123 -5.56 6.00 -1.55
CA LYS A 123 -5.23 5.45 -0.22
C LYS A 123 -6.26 5.79 0.87
N ALA A 124 -7.34 6.49 0.55
CA ALA A 124 -8.34 6.97 1.52
C ALA A 124 -9.49 5.97 1.81
N TRP A 125 -9.34 4.71 1.40
CA TRP A 125 -10.31 3.63 1.60
C TRP A 125 -10.39 3.08 3.03
#